data_AF-A0A929E9X9-F1
#
_entry.id   AF-A0A929E9X9-F1
#
_cell.length_a   1.000
_cell.length_b   1.000
_cell.length_c   1.000
_cell.angle_alpha   90.00
_cell.angle_beta   90.00
_cell.angle_gamma   90.00
#
_symmetry.space_group_name_H-M   'P 1'
#
loop_
_entity.id
_entity.type
_entity.pdbx_description
1 polymer ?
#
loop_
_entity_poly.entity_id
_entity_poly.type
_entity_poly.pdbx_seq_one_letter_code
_entity_poly.pdbx_strand_id
1 'polypeptide(L)'
;TLKYRPEYPENPFADLTDARNWVQGFVGWYNEEHLHSAIKFVTPGQRHRGEDIQILANRKQVYLEAKLRSPNRWSGDIRNWDRINEVYLNPEKSESVGKKKKAA
;
A
#
# COMPACT_ATOMS: atom_id res chain seq x y z
N THR A 1 -7.37 -6.99 0.27
CA THR A 1 -8.62 -7.18 1.07
C THR A 1 -9.04 -8.64 0.98
N LEU A 2 -9.60 -9.20 2.07
CA LEU A 2 -9.85 -10.63 2.23
C LEU A 2 -10.76 -11.24 1.16
N LYS A 3 -11.92 -10.61 0.87
CA LYS A 3 -12.94 -11.10 -0.07
C LYS A 3 -12.50 -11.18 -1.54
N TYR A 4 -11.47 -10.44 -1.93
CA TYR A 4 -11.09 -10.26 -3.34
C TYR A 4 -9.78 -10.98 -3.69
N ARG A 5 -9.34 -11.92 -2.85
CA ARG A 5 -8.15 -12.75 -3.11
C ARG A 5 -8.55 -13.95 -3.99
N PRO A 6 -7.73 -14.36 -4.96
CA PRO A 6 -7.99 -15.56 -5.76
C PRO A 6 -8.19 -16.84 -4.94
N GLU A 7 -7.51 -16.98 -3.81
CA GLU A 7 -7.62 -18.14 -2.90
C GLU A 7 -8.74 -18.01 -1.85
N TYR A 8 -9.63 -17.04 -2.01
CA TYR A 8 -10.80 -16.95 -1.14
C TYR A 8 -11.68 -18.20 -1.32
N PRO A 9 -12.13 -18.88 -0.25
CA PRO A 9 -12.88 -20.12 -0.38
C PRO A 9 -14.21 -19.88 -1.08
N GLU A 10 -14.46 -20.64 -2.14
CA GLU A 10 -15.76 -20.63 -2.84
C GLU A 10 -16.83 -21.41 -2.07
N ASN A 11 -16.40 -22.44 -1.33
CA ASN A 11 -17.27 -23.29 -0.52
C ASN A 11 -17.13 -22.99 0.98
N PRO A 12 -18.16 -23.30 1.80
CA PRO A 12 -18.06 -23.23 3.25
C PRO A 12 -16.94 -24.12 3.80
N PHE A 13 -16.37 -23.73 4.94
CA PHE A 13 -15.44 -24.58 5.68
C PHE A 13 -16.14 -25.82 6.22
N ALA A 14 -15.45 -26.96 6.24
CA ALA A 14 -16.00 -28.21 6.75
C ALA A 14 -16.22 -28.17 8.27
N ASP A 15 -15.30 -27.52 8.99
CA ASP A 15 -15.41 -27.28 10.43
C ASP A 15 -14.70 -25.99 10.87
N LEU A 16 -14.72 -25.75 12.19
CA LEU A 16 -14.11 -24.58 12.80
C LEU A 16 -12.57 -24.59 12.71
N THR A 17 -11.95 -25.77 12.69
CA THR A 17 -10.49 -25.93 12.60
C THR A 17 -10.02 -25.52 11.21
N ASP A 18 -10.70 -25.98 10.17
CA ASP A 18 -10.41 -25.59 8.78
C ASP A 18 -10.55 -24.09 8.58
N ALA A 19 -11.60 -23.49 9.13
CA ALA A 19 -11.79 -22.04 9.07
C ALA A 19 -10.63 -21.28 9.73
N ARG A 20 -10.18 -21.73 10.91
CA ARG A 20 -9.05 -21.12 11.63
C ARG A 20 -7.74 -21.24 10.88
N ASN A 21 -7.45 -22.42 10.34
CA ASN A 21 -6.22 -22.66 9.57
C ASN A 21 -6.16 -21.77 8.34
N TRP A 22 -7.26 -21.67 7.60
CA TRP A 22 -7.32 -20.81 6.42
C TRP A 22 -7.14 -19.33 6.78
N VAL A 23 -7.85 -18.85 7.81
CA VAL A 23 -7.74 -17.45 8.25
C VAL A 23 -6.33 -17.14 8.77
N GLN A 24 -5.69 -18.05 9.50
CA GLN A 24 -4.32 -17.88 9.97
C GLN A 24 -3.34 -17.74 8.82
N GLY A 25 -3.45 -18.60 7.79
CA GLY A 25 -2.65 -18.50 6.57
C GLY A 25 -2.90 -17.18 5.83
N PHE A 26 -4.17 -16.77 5.72
CA PHE A 26 -4.52 -15.48 5.13
C PHE A 26 -3.87 -14.31 5.87
N VAL A 27 -3.96 -14.28 7.21
CA VAL A 27 -3.42 -13.19 8.04
C VAL A 27 -1.89 -13.12 7.92
N GLY A 28 -1.20 -14.26 7.95
CA GLY A 28 0.25 -14.32 7.75
C GLY A 28 0.67 -13.71 6.42
N TRP A 29 0.07 -14.19 5.33
CA TRP A 29 0.31 -13.64 3.99
C TRP A 29 -0.04 -12.14 3.89
N TYR A 30 -1.19 -11.73 4.43
CA TYR A 30 -1.67 -10.35 4.34
C TYR A 30 -0.70 -9.37 5.01
N ASN A 31 -0.15 -9.77 6.15
CA ASN A 31 0.74 -8.93 6.97
C ASN A 31 2.20 -9.00 6.55
N GLU A 32 2.69 -10.12 6.02
CA GLU A 32 4.13 -10.33 5.81
C GLU A 32 4.55 -10.55 4.36
N GLU A 33 3.62 -10.79 3.43
CA GLU A 33 3.94 -11.07 2.02
C GLU A 33 3.23 -10.12 1.05
N HIS A 34 1.97 -9.80 1.29
CA HIS A 34 1.17 -8.99 0.38
C HIS A 34 1.57 -7.51 0.43
N LEU A 35 1.99 -6.95 -0.71
CA LEU A 35 2.32 -5.53 -0.83
C LEU A 35 1.08 -4.68 -1.10
N HIS A 36 0.79 -3.74 -0.20
CA HIS A 36 -0.42 -2.91 -0.28
C HIS A 36 -0.13 -1.58 -0.96
N SER A 37 -0.83 -1.31 -2.05
CA SER A 37 -0.66 -0.07 -2.84
C SER A 37 -0.92 1.20 -2.02
N ALA A 38 -1.88 1.17 -1.09
CA ALA A 38 -2.26 2.28 -0.22
C ALA A 38 -1.11 2.75 0.69
N ILE A 39 -0.19 1.85 1.04
CA ILE A 39 1.00 2.15 1.85
C ILE A 39 2.29 2.03 1.02
N LYS A 40 2.22 2.38 -0.27
CA LYS A 40 3.38 2.41 -1.17
C LYS A 40 4.04 1.04 -1.38
N PHE A 41 3.24 -0.02 -1.49
CA PHE A 41 3.68 -1.38 -1.78
C PHE A 41 4.70 -1.92 -0.76
N VAL A 42 4.47 -1.69 0.52
CA VAL A 42 5.12 -2.42 1.62
C VAL A 42 4.09 -3.34 2.26
N THR A 43 4.54 -4.30 3.04
CA THR A 43 3.64 -5.14 3.84
C THR A 43 3.17 -4.38 5.08
N PRO A 44 2.00 -4.72 5.66
CA PRO A 44 1.56 -4.14 6.91
C PRO A 44 2.56 -4.39 8.05
N GLY A 45 3.19 -5.57 8.09
CA GLY A 45 4.24 -5.92 9.04
C GLY A 45 5.47 -5.01 8.92
N GLN A 46 5.97 -4.80 7.70
CA GLN A 46 7.08 -3.86 7.43
C GLN A 46 6.72 -2.44 7.87
N ARG A 47 5.48 -2.00 7.59
CA ARG A 47 4.98 -0.67 8.00
C ARG A 47 4.92 -0.54 9.51
N HIS A 48 4.47 -1.58 10.20
CA HIS A 48 4.33 -1.62 11.65
C HIS A 48 5.68 -1.58 12.35
N ARG A 49 6.67 -2.31 11.82
CA ARG A 49 8.05 -2.33 12.33
C ARG A 49 8.88 -1.10 11.91
N GLY A 50 8.35 -0.23 11.05
CA GLY A 50 9.05 0.97 10.56
C GLY A 50 10.09 0.71 9.46
N GLU A 51 10.19 -0.54 8.97
CA GLU A 51 11.10 -0.95 7.89
C GLU A 51 10.77 -0.24 6.57
N ASP A 52 9.53 0.20 6.42
CA ASP A 52 9.05 0.93 5.25
C ASP A 52 9.88 2.17 4.93
N ILE A 53 10.44 2.84 5.93
CA ILE A 53 11.28 4.04 5.74
C ILE A 53 12.47 3.74 4.83
N GLN A 54 13.23 2.69 5.16
CA GLN A 54 14.43 2.31 4.41
C GLN A 54 14.07 1.69 3.06
N ILE A 55 13.03 0.86 3.01
CA ILE A 55 12.54 0.24 1.77
C ILE A 55 12.14 1.33 0.75
N LEU A 56 11.41 2.34 1.19
CA LEU A 56 10.92 3.42 0.32
C LEU A 56 12.05 4.35 -0.12
N ALA A 57 13.00 4.67 0.75
CA ALA A 57 14.20 5.42 0.38
C ALA A 57 15.00 4.70 -0.72
N ASN A 58 15.23 3.40 -0.57
CA ASN A 58 15.94 2.59 -1.55
C ASN A 58 15.20 2.54 -2.90
N ARG A 59 13.88 2.39 -2.90
CA ARG A 59 13.07 2.41 -4.12
C ARG A 59 13.15 3.75 -4.85
N LYS A 60 13.13 4.86 -4.10
CA LYS A 60 13.31 6.19 -4.67
C LYS A 60 14.65 6.30 -5.40
N GLN A 61 15.72 5.85 -4.78
CA GLN A 61 17.05 5.86 -5.36
C GLN A 61 17.13 5.02 -6.66
N VAL A 62 16.63 3.79 -6.63
CA VAL A 62 16.60 2.91 -7.82
C VAL A 62 15.84 3.55 -8.97
N TYR A 63 14.71 4.20 -8.69
CA TYR A 63 13.91 4.88 -9.71
C TYR A 63 14.64 6.09 -10.30
N LEU A 64 15.31 6.89 -9.46
CA LEU A 64 16.12 8.03 -9.92
C LEU A 64 17.26 7.57 -10.83
N GLU A 65 18.00 6.54 -10.43
CA GLU A 65 19.09 5.96 -11.23
C GLU A 65 18.58 5.39 -12.56
N ALA A 66 17.45 4.68 -12.54
CA ALA A 66 16.84 4.15 -13.75
C ALA A 66 16.37 5.26 -14.71
N LYS A 67 15.86 6.38 -14.17
CA LYS A 67 15.48 7.55 -14.96
C LYS A 67 16.70 8.24 -15.57
N LEU A 68 17.78 8.41 -14.80
CA LEU A 68 19.04 8.98 -15.28
C LEU A 68 19.67 8.13 -16.39
N ARG A 69 19.62 6.80 -16.26
CA ARG A 69 20.20 5.87 -17.25
C ARG A 69 19.46 5.85 -18.58
N SER A 70 18.14 6.05 -18.57
CA SER A 70 17.33 5.96 -19.80
C SER A 70 16.19 6.97 -19.81
N PRO A 71 16.49 8.29 -19.91
CA PRO A 71 15.47 9.35 -19.79
C PRO A 71 14.33 9.21 -20.79
N ASN A 72 14.62 8.79 -22.03
CA ASN A 72 13.63 8.62 -23.11
C ASN A 72 12.53 7.58 -22.80
N ARG A 73 12.75 6.69 -21.82
CA ARG A 73 11.76 5.69 -21.38
C ARG A 73 10.74 6.25 -20.38
N TRP A 74 10.92 7.50 -19.95
CA TRP A 74 10.10 8.15 -18.93
C TRP A 74 9.35 9.33 -19.54
N SER A 75 8.02 9.33 -19.43
CA SER A 75 7.18 10.45 -19.85
C SER A 75 7.09 11.58 -18.82
N GLY A 76 7.59 11.36 -17.60
CA GLY A 76 7.49 12.32 -16.51
C GLY A 76 8.36 11.94 -15.31
N ASP A 77 7.95 12.39 -14.12
CA ASP A 77 8.66 12.09 -12.88
C ASP A 77 8.52 10.64 -12.40
N ILE A 78 9.43 10.27 -11.51
CA ILE A 78 9.40 8.96 -10.88
C ILE A 78 8.14 8.82 -10.03
N ARG A 79 7.73 7.56 -9.80
CA ARG A 79 6.65 7.27 -8.86
C ARG A 79 6.95 7.87 -7.49
N ASN A 80 5.94 8.50 -6.88
CA ASN A 80 6.06 9.01 -5.51
C ASN A 80 6.19 7.86 -4.50
N TRP A 81 7.39 7.71 -3.96
CA TRP A 81 7.77 6.76 -2.92
C TRP A 81 7.85 7.38 -1.51
N ASP A 82 7.44 8.63 -1.33
CA ASP A 82 7.48 9.25 -0.01
C ASP A 82 6.51 8.54 0.95
N ARG A 83 6.97 8.33 2.20
CA ARG A 83 6.22 7.64 3.24
C ARG A 83 4.98 8.43 3.63
N ILE A 84 3.86 7.73 3.74
CA ILE A 84 2.62 8.31 4.28
C ILE A 84 2.72 8.28 5.81
N ASN A 85 2.80 9.46 6.42
CA ASN A 85 2.97 9.58 7.87
C ASN A 85 1.68 9.38 8.64
N GLU A 86 0.57 9.91 8.12
CA GLU A 86 -0.73 9.90 8.79
C GLU A 86 -1.83 9.50 7.80
N VAL A 87 -2.79 8.71 8.30
CA VAL A 87 -3.99 8.31 7.57
C VAL A 87 -5.15 8.35 8.55
N TYR A 88 -6.26 8.97 8.14
CA TYR A 88 -7.46 9.11 8.95
C TYR A 88 -8.54 8.14 8.42
N LEU A 89 -9.07 7.25 9.28
CA LEU A 89 -10.12 6.31 8.90
C LEU A 89 -11.47 7.02 8.73
N ASN A 90 -11.74 8.00 9.60
CA ASN A 90 -12.86 8.92 9.52
C ASN A 90 -12.31 10.32 9.85
N PRO A 91 -11.83 11.08 8.86
CA PRO A 91 -11.38 12.44 9.12
C PRO A 91 -12.57 13.26 9.64
N GLU A 92 -12.34 14.11 10.64
CA GLU A 92 -13.32 15.15 10.96
C GLU A 92 -13.52 15.99 9.70
N LYS A 93 -14.76 16.46 9.47
CA LYS A 93 -15.03 17.38 8.36
C LYS A 93 -14.23 18.65 8.61
N SER A 94 -13.03 18.75 8.03
CA SER A 94 -12.31 20.02 7.99
C SER A 94 -13.21 21.04 7.30
N GLU A 95 -13.44 22.19 7.93
CA GLU A 95 -14.12 23.32 7.30
C GLU A 95 -13.51 23.55 5.91
N SER A 96 -14.38 23.69 4.91
CA SER A 96 -13.99 23.80 3.51
C SER A 96 -12.94 24.90 3.33
N VAL A 97 -11.70 24.52 3.07
CA VAL A 97 -10.68 25.46 2.58
C VAL A 97 -11.20 25.98 1.24
N GLY A 98 -11.69 27.22 1.26
CA GLY A 98 -12.36 27.86 0.14
C GLY A 98 -11.47 27.81 -1.11
N LYS A 99 -11.94 27.10 -2.13
CA LYS A 99 -11.42 27.25 -3.49
C LYS A 99 -11.66 28.70 -3.93
N LYS A 100 -10.66 29.57 -3.80
CA LYS A 100 -10.65 30.85 -4.50
C LYS A 100 -10.64 30.55 -5.99
N LYS A 101 -11.81 30.66 -6.64
CA LYS A 101 -11.90 30.71 -8.10
C LYS A 101 -11.17 31.99 -8.55
N LYS A 102 -10.13 31.86 -9.36
CA LYS A 102 -9.63 33.00 -10.15
C LYS A 102 -10.68 33.28 -11.22
N ALA A 103 -11.26 34.48 -11.20
CA ALA A 103 -12.07 35.00 -12.28
C ALA A 103 -11.14 35.55 -13.38
N ALA A 104 -11.50 35.31 -14.63
CA ALA A 104 -11.00 35.99 -15.81
C ALA A 104 -11.72 37.32 -15.99
#